data_AF-A0A327UWN3-F1
#
_entry.id   AF-A0A327UWN3-F1
#
_cell.length_a   1.000
_cell.length_b   1.000
_cell.length_c   1.000
_cell.angle_alpha   90.00
_cell.angle_beta   90.00
_cell.angle_gamma   90.00
#
_symmetry.space_group_name_H-M   'P 1'
#
loop_
_entity.id
_entity.type
_entity.pdbx_description
1 polymer ?
#
loop_
_entity_poly.entity_id
_entity_poly.type
_entity_poly.pdbx_seq_one_letter_code
_entity_poly.pdbx_strand_id
1 'polypeptide(L)'
;MSESDVRGGGHRRLAPATGPHTPPWSGRPSHPEAPISELRALSVPRETVWLRALPLQMGPSATPCSRAAGRGAVLPDRLIYHFTHIRNLPNIIQSGALFADSQTRDLMQVEVGDRGVKSRRRGLLVPTPPGGVPADYVPFYFAPRSPMMLCIKSGRVPEYQEGQGPLVYLVSTVETMAEKGIKFLFTDGNCASRITSYYDDLTHLDQVDWDIMEAYLWRDTADDPDRKRRRMAEFLMHKTAPLSGMLGIATMTEETANSVRTILAQHSHSMDVRVRREWYY
;
A
#
# COMPACT_ATOMS: atom_id res chain seq x y z
N MET A 1 32.66 -76.27 6.53
CA MET A 1 31.95 -77.19 5.61
C MET A 1 30.87 -76.37 4.94
N SER A 2 30.85 -76.05 3.65
CA SER A 2 31.62 -76.47 2.47
C SER A 2 31.35 -75.44 1.37
N GLU A 3 32.38 -75.13 0.57
CA GLU A 3 32.30 -74.38 -0.69
C GLU A 3 31.61 -75.16 -1.81
N SER A 4 31.06 -74.43 -2.78
CA SER A 4 31.17 -74.67 -4.25
C SER A 4 30.28 -73.63 -4.96
N ASP A 5 30.72 -72.62 -5.70
CA ASP A 5 31.62 -72.50 -6.87
C ASP A 5 30.87 -72.52 -8.23
N VAL A 6 31.48 -71.80 -9.18
CA VAL A 6 31.35 -71.85 -10.66
C VAL A 6 30.66 -70.69 -11.41
N ARG A 7 31.53 -70.15 -12.28
CA ARG A 7 31.51 -69.09 -13.31
C ARG A 7 30.55 -69.34 -14.48
N GLY A 8 30.28 -68.26 -15.23
CA GLY A 8 29.91 -68.36 -16.65
C GLY A 8 29.53 -67.02 -17.30
N GLY A 9 30.48 -66.41 -18.03
CA GLY A 9 30.24 -65.23 -18.86
C GLY A 9 29.68 -65.57 -20.24
N GLY A 10 28.94 -64.63 -20.84
CA GLY A 10 28.45 -64.71 -22.22
C GLY A 10 27.96 -63.35 -22.73
N HIS A 11 28.64 -62.83 -23.75
CA HIS A 11 28.38 -61.56 -24.43
C HIS A 11 27.01 -61.48 -25.13
N ARG A 12 26.37 -60.31 -25.10
CA ARG A 12 25.71 -59.69 -26.28
C ARG A 12 25.54 -58.18 -26.09
N ARG A 13 26.13 -57.41 -27.02
CA ARG A 13 25.87 -55.98 -27.24
C ARG A 13 24.51 -55.81 -27.91
N LEU A 14 23.68 -54.89 -27.43
CA LEU A 14 22.63 -54.21 -28.22
C LEU A 14 22.48 -52.76 -27.72
N ALA A 15 22.08 -51.89 -28.65
CA ALA A 15 22.19 -50.43 -28.73
C ALA A 15 21.49 -49.60 -27.62
N PRO A 16 21.84 -48.31 -27.46
CA PRO A 16 21.23 -47.43 -26.47
C PRO A 16 19.79 -47.06 -26.84
N ALA A 17 18.88 -47.21 -25.88
CA ALA A 17 17.49 -46.81 -25.99
C ALA A 17 17.36 -45.28 -25.99
N THR A 18 16.70 -44.80 -27.03
CA THR A 18 16.27 -43.43 -27.29
C THR A 18 15.39 -42.87 -26.19
N GLY A 19 15.65 -41.62 -25.81
CA GLY A 19 14.89 -40.89 -24.78
C GLY A 19 13.43 -40.62 -25.16
N PRO A 20 12.57 -40.26 -24.18
CA PRO A 20 11.18 -39.98 -24.44
C PRO A 20 11.00 -38.63 -25.13
N HIS A 21 10.38 -38.70 -26.31
CA HIS A 21 9.83 -37.59 -27.09
C HIS A 21 8.85 -36.76 -26.24
N THR A 22 9.12 -35.45 -26.12
CA THR A 22 8.13 -34.43 -25.78
C THR A 22 7.43 -33.95 -27.06
N PRO A 23 6.09 -33.88 -27.11
CA PRO A 23 5.38 -33.30 -28.24
C PRO A 23 5.43 -31.76 -28.18
N PRO A 24 5.51 -31.05 -29.33
CA PRO A 24 5.45 -29.60 -29.36
C PRO A 24 3.98 -29.17 -29.41
N TRP A 25 3.55 -28.33 -28.47
CA TRP A 25 2.32 -27.57 -28.65
C TRP A 25 2.57 -26.07 -28.50
N SER A 26 2.48 -25.47 -29.69
CA SER A 26 2.38 -24.08 -30.08
C SER A 26 1.21 -23.35 -29.45
N GLY A 27 1.39 -22.05 -29.20
CA GLY A 27 0.30 -21.07 -29.18
C GLY A 27 0.05 -20.39 -27.84
N ARG A 28 0.95 -19.49 -27.42
CA ARG A 28 0.55 -18.40 -26.51
C ARG A 28 -0.07 -17.28 -27.36
N PRO A 29 -1.25 -16.75 -27.03
CA PRO A 29 -1.65 -15.45 -27.52
C PRO A 29 -0.74 -14.41 -26.86
N SER A 30 0.07 -13.75 -27.68
CA SER A 30 0.73 -12.49 -27.34
C SER A 30 -0.35 -11.45 -27.05
N HIS A 31 -0.62 -11.17 -25.78
CA HIS A 31 -1.29 -9.94 -25.38
C HIS A 31 -0.33 -8.78 -25.70
N PRO A 32 -0.78 -7.71 -26.38
CA PRO A 32 0.06 -6.53 -26.54
C PRO A 32 0.23 -5.90 -25.16
N GLU A 33 1.48 -5.89 -24.66
CA GLU A 33 1.89 -4.96 -23.61
C GLU A 33 1.58 -3.55 -24.10
N ALA A 34 0.63 -2.88 -23.45
CA ALA A 34 0.41 -1.46 -23.68
C ALA A 34 1.68 -0.72 -23.24
N PRO A 35 2.31 0.10 -24.11
CA PRO A 35 3.50 0.83 -23.73
C PRO A 35 3.12 1.90 -22.69
N ILE A 36 3.84 1.91 -21.56
CA ILE A 36 3.74 2.87 -20.43
C ILE A 36 4.09 4.33 -20.87
N SER A 37 4.21 4.61 -22.17
CA SER A 37 4.58 5.93 -22.71
C SER A 37 3.41 6.89 -22.96
N GLU A 38 2.14 6.48 -22.86
CA GLU A 38 0.99 7.36 -23.17
C GLU A 38 0.27 8.00 -21.97
N LEU A 39 0.67 7.73 -20.72
CA LEU A 39 0.10 8.39 -19.54
C LEU A 39 0.74 9.75 -19.19
N ARG A 40 1.69 10.24 -20.02
CA ARG A 40 2.54 11.40 -19.68
C ARG A 40 1.94 12.78 -19.94
N ALA A 41 0.75 12.91 -20.51
CA ALA A 41 0.34 14.18 -21.12
C ALA A 41 -0.70 15.00 -20.35
N LEU A 42 -1.27 14.54 -19.23
CA LEU A 42 -2.36 15.28 -18.57
C LEU A 42 -2.38 15.23 -17.02
N SER A 43 -1.26 14.90 -16.37
CA SER A 43 -1.17 15.02 -14.91
C SER A 43 -1.17 16.49 -14.47
N VAL A 44 -2.01 16.84 -13.49
CA VAL A 44 -1.96 18.13 -12.81
C VAL A 44 -0.58 18.28 -12.15
N PRO A 45 0.08 19.46 -12.18
CA PRO A 45 1.41 19.62 -11.57
C PRO A 45 1.40 19.17 -10.10
N ARG A 46 2.41 18.39 -9.69
CA ARG A 46 2.52 17.78 -8.34
C ARG A 46 2.29 18.77 -7.18
N GLU A 47 2.70 20.02 -7.35
CA GLU A 47 2.44 21.10 -6.39
C GLU A 47 0.95 21.39 -6.21
N THR A 48 0.16 21.32 -7.28
CA THR A 48 -1.26 21.67 -7.29
C THR A 48 -2.11 20.63 -6.55
N VAL A 49 -1.76 19.34 -6.60
CA VAL A 49 -2.46 18.27 -5.85
C VAL A 49 -2.25 18.45 -4.34
N TRP A 50 -1.00 18.68 -3.94
CA TRP A 50 -0.62 18.92 -2.55
C TRP A 50 -1.21 20.23 -1.99
N LEU A 51 -1.40 21.25 -2.85
CA LEU A 51 -2.09 22.51 -2.54
C LEU A 51 -3.62 22.37 -2.49
N ARG A 52 -4.23 21.52 -3.32
CA ARG A 52 -5.69 21.36 -3.44
C ARG A 52 -6.32 20.38 -2.46
N ALA A 53 -5.54 19.76 -1.58
CA ALA A 53 -6.08 19.07 -0.41
C ALA A 53 -6.68 20.11 0.56
N LEU A 54 -7.81 20.69 0.13
CA LEU A 54 -8.64 21.69 0.79
C LEU A 54 -9.52 21.00 1.84
N PRO A 55 -9.98 21.72 2.86
CA PRO A 55 -10.94 21.19 3.82
C PRO A 55 -12.22 20.75 3.10
N LEU A 56 -12.73 19.57 3.47
CA LEU A 56 -14.06 19.07 3.06
C LEU A 56 -15.11 20.12 3.45
N GLN A 57 -15.52 20.95 2.49
CA GLN A 57 -16.58 21.93 2.68
C GLN A 57 -17.90 21.27 2.28
N MET A 58 -18.79 21.08 3.24
CA MET A 58 -20.12 20.50 3.02
C MET A 58 -20.94 21.39 2.09
N GLY A 59 -21.31 20.88 0.92
CA GLY A 59 -22.35 21.43 0.04
C GLY A 59 -23.46 20.40 -0.17
N PRO A 60 -24.73 20.81 -0.40
CA PRO A 60 -25.86 19.89 -0.42
C PRO A 60 -25.92 19.08 -1.72
N SER A 61 -26.35 17.82 -1.56
CA SER A 61 -26.84 16.85 -2.54
C SER A 61 -27.26 17.41 -3.91
N ALA A 62 -26.63 16.92 -4.98
CA ALA A 62 -27.16 16.99 -6.34
C ALA A 62 -27.16 15.58 -6.99
N THR A 63 -28.33 15.23 -7.51
CA THR A 63 -28.74 13.98 -8.20
C THR A 63 -27.89 13.65 -9.44
N PRO A 64 -27.68 12.36 -9.81
CA PRO A 64 -26.74 12.01 -10.87
C PRO A 64 -27.33 12.17 -12.28
N CYS A 65 -26.53 12.72 -13.21
CA CYS A 65 -26.81 12.73 -14.64
C CYS A 65 -25.81 11.84 -15.39
N SER A 66 -26.31 11.19 -16.43
CA SER A 66 -25.81 9.99 -17.11
C SER A 66 -24.46 10.10 -17.84
N ARG A 67 -23.81 8.93 -17.96
CA ARG A 67 -22.56 8.61 -18.69
C ARG A 67 -22.45 9.23 -20.08
N ALA A 68 -21.25 9.70 -20.39
CA ALA A 68 -20.65 9.62 -21.73
C ALA A 68 -19.25 9.01 -21.61
N ALA A 69 -19.00 7.92 -22.35
CA ALA A 69 -17.70 7.31 -22.52
C ALA A 69 -16.93 8.06 -23.62
N GLY A 70 -15.71 8.50 -23.33
CA GLY A 70 -14.82 9.12 -24.30
C GLY A 70 -13.42 9.41 -23.73
N ARG A 71 -12.42 8.72 -24.29
CA ARG A 71 -10.97 9.01 -24.33
C ARG A 71 -10.30 9.53 -23.04
N GLY A 72 -9.47 8.68 -22.43
CA GLY A 72 -8.39 9.08 -21.52
C GLY A 72 -8.85 9.92 -20.34
N ALA A 73 -9.71 9.35 -19.49
CA ALA A 73 -10.03 9.98 -18.22
C ALA A 73 -8.75 10.05 -17.39
N VAL A 74 -8.20 11.26 -17.28
CA VAL A 74 -7.18 11.57 -16.29
C VAL A 74 -7.83 11.34 -14.95
N LEU A 75 -7.43 10.24 -14.35
CA LEU A 75 -7.80 9.92 -12.99
C LEU A 75 -7.36 11.09 -12.10
N PRO A 76 -8.25 11.69 -11.29
CA PRO A 76 -7.82 12.71 -10.34
C PRO A 76 -6.75 12.09 -9.45
N ASP A 77 -5.67 12.83 -9.18
CA ASP A 77 -4.56 12.34 -8.37
C ASP A 77 -5.09 11.87 -7.01
N ARG A 78 -5.03 10.55 -6.79
CA ARG A 78 -5.59 9.92 -5.58
C ARG A 78 -4.54 9.97 -4.50
N LEU A 79 -4.76 10.83 -3.51
CA LEU A 79 -3.89 10.93 -2.36
C LEU A 79 -3.92 9.63 -1.54
N ILE A 80 -2.74 9.25 -1.08
CA ILE A 80 -2.53 8.11 -0.18
C ILE A 80 -1.71 8.55 1.02
N TYR A 81 -2.01 7.98 2.17
CA TYR A 81 -1.60 8.49 3.47
C TYR A 81 -0.96 7.37 4.31
N HIS A 82 0.31 7.50 4.65
CA HIS A 82 0.94 6.67 5.67
C HIS A 82 1.15 7.50 6.93
N PHE A 83 0.65 7.08 8.08
CA PHE A 83 0.96 7.76 9.34
C PHE A 83 1.97 6.98 10.17
N THR A 84 2.83 7.72 10.86
CA THR A 84 3.86 7.19 11.75
C THR A 84 4.11 8.17 12.90
N HIS A 85 4.84 7.74 13.92
CA HIS A 85 5.30 8.63 14.98
C HIS A 85 6.44 9.53 14.48
N ILE A 86 6.48 10.80 14.89
CA ILE A 86 7.54 11.76 14.49
C ILE A 86 8.96 11.24 14.78
N ARG A 87 9.14 10.51 15.90
CA ARG A 87 10.42 9.87 16.26
C ARG A 87 10.92 8.84 15.24
N ASN A 88 10.08 8.32 14.34
CA ASN A 88 10.50 7.43 13.28
C ASN A 88 11.10 8.18 12.07
N LEU A 89 10.87 9.49 11.95
CA LEU A 89 11.31 10.27 10.79
C LEU A 89 12.83 10.28 10.57
N PRO A 90 13.71 10.45 11.59
CA PRO A 90 15.15 10.40 11.38
C PRO A 90 15.61 9.14 10.64
N ASN A 91 15.15 7.97 11.06
CA ASN A 91 15.49 6.69 10.44
C ASN A 91 14.90 6.56 9.03
N ILE A 92 13.67 7.03 8.81
CA ILE A 92 13.04 7.04 7.46
C ILE A 92 13.83 7.94 6.50
N ILE A 93 14.26 9.11 6.96
CA ILE A 93 15.05 10.06 6.15
C ILE A 93 16.43 9.48 5.86
N GLN A 94 17.12 8.96 6.88
CA GLN A 94 18.47 8.39 6.73
C GLN A 94 18.50 7.18 5.79
N SER A 95 17.48 6.31 5.85
CA SER A 95 17.36 5.16 4.96
C SER A 95 16.78 5.50 3.59
N GLY A 96 16.18 6.68 3.43
CA GLY A 96 15.56 7.15 2.19
C GLY A 96 14.26 6.42 1.83
N ALA A 97 13.67 5.65 2.75
CA ALA A 97 12.43 4.91 2.50
C ALA A 97 11.67 4.54 3.78
N LEU A 98 10.38 4.25 3.62
CA LEU A 98 9.64 3.44 4.57
C LEU A 98 9.84 1.96 4.26
N PHE A 99 9.71 1.11 5.28
CA PHE A 99 9.84 -0.33 5.17
C PHE A 99 8.60 -1.03 5.71
N ALA A 100 8.30 -2.20 5.16
CA ALA A 100 7.21 -3.05 5.60
C ALA A 100 7.47 -3.56 7.03
N ASP A 101 6.41 -3.95 7.74
CA ASP A 101 6.49 -4.45 9.13
C ASP A 101 7.49 -5.60 9.28
N SER A 102 7.56 -6.49 8.27
CA SER A 102 8.50 -7.61 8.26
C SER A 102 9.98 -7.19 8.18
N GLN A 103 10.28 -5.92 7.87
CA GLN A 103 11.62 -5.37 7.67
C GLN A 103 11.98 -4.21 8.61
N THR A 104 11.05 -3.69 9.41
CA THR A 104 11.23 -2.44 10.18
C THR A 104 11.95 -2.55 11.53
N ARG A 105 12.39 -3.73 11.97
CA ARG A 105 12.78 -3.98 13.39
C ARG A 105 13.73 -2.93 13.99
N ASP A 106 14.81 -2.58 13.28
CA ASP A 106 15.81 -1.62 13.80
C ASP A 106 15.56 -0.18 13.34
N LEU A 107 14.59 0.02 12.45
CA LEU A 107 14.28 1.33 11.86
C LEU A 107 13.09 2.02 12.56
N MET A 108 12.22 1.27 13.22
CA MET A 108 11.05 1.81 13.91
C MET A 108 11.35 2.04 15.40
N GLN A 109 11.45 3.30 15.81
CA GLN A 109 11.66 3.67 17.20
C GLN A 109 10.39 3.57 18.04
N VAL A 110 9.24 3.93 17.45
CA VAL A 110 7.94 3.93 18.13
C VAL A 110 6.93 3.21 17.28
N GLU A 111 6.37 2.15 17.85
CA GLU A 111 5.22 1.45 17.32
C GLU A 111 3.93 2.18 17.73
N VAL A 112 3.05 2.43 16.77
CA VAL A 112 1.74 3.08 17.00
C VAL A 112 0.58 2.19 16.57
N GLY A 113 0.85 1.11 15.83
CA GLY A 113 -0.16 0.16 15.38
C GLY A 113 -0.53 -0.84 16.48
N ASP A 114 -1.80 -1.23 16.49
CA ASP A 114 -2.30 -2.29 17.36
C ASP A 114 -1.58 -3.63 17.09
N ARG A 115 -1.04 -4.25 18.14
CA ARG A 115 -0.27 -5.51 18.04
C ARG A 115 -1.12 -6.67 17.53
N GLY A 116 -2.39 -6.73 17.92
CA GLY A 116 -3.33 -7.76 17.45
C GLY A 116 -3.58 -7.63 15.95
N VAL A 117 -3.78 -6.42 15.46
CA VAL A 117 -3.92 -6.12 14.03
C VAL A 117 -2.65 -6.51 13.27
N LYS A 118 -1.46 -6.14 13.77
CA LYS A 118 -0.19 -6.54 13.15
C LYS A 118 0.01 -8.06 13.12
N SER A 119 -0.35 -8.75 14.21
CA SER A 119 -0.30 -10.21 14.27
C SER A 119 -1.20 -10.85 13.21
N ARG A 120 -2.44 -10.35 13.06
CA ARG A 120 -3.36 -10.82 12.03
C ARG A 120 -2.82 -10.56 10.61
N ARG A 121 -2.20 -9.40 10.37
CA ARG A 121 -1.55 -9.07 9.09
C ARG A 121 -0.36 -9.98 8.75
N ARG A 122 0.26 -10.64 9.72
CA ARG A 122 1.31 -11.66 9.47
C ARG A 122 0.75 -13.05 9.19
N GLY A 123 -0.51 -13.31 9.53
CA GLY A 123 -1.15 -14.62 9.41
C GLY A 123 -2.08 -14.78 8.21
N LEU A 124 -2.21 -13.77 7.34
CA LEU A 124 -3.12 -13.80 6.19
C LEU A 124 -2.32 -13.77 4.89
N LEU A 125 -2.60 -14.72 4.00
CA LEU A 125 -1.97 -14.76 2.69
C LEU A 125 -2.58 -13.72 1.77
N VAL A 126 -1.72 -13.03 1.03
CA VAL A 126 -2.11 -12.20 -0.11
C VAL A 126 -2.25 -13.12 -1.33
N PRO A 127 -3.45 -13.25 -1.94
CA PRO A 127 -3.70 -14.19 -3.03
C PRO A 127 -3.15 -13.71 -4.38
N THR A 128 -2.80 -12.42 -4.49
CA THR A 128 -2.32 -11.78 -5.72
C THR A 128 -0.80 -11.61 -5.68
N PRO A 129 -0.05 -11.91 -6.77
CA PRO A 129 1.38 -11.66 -6.85
C PRO A 129 1.76 -10.21 -6.48
N PRO A 130 2.87 -9.95 -5.77
CA PRO A 130 3.94 -10.88 -5.42
C PRO A 130 3.61 -11.84 -4.26
N GLY A 131 2.39 -11.76 -3.70
CA GLY A 131 1.93 -12.66 -2.64
C GLY A 131 2.51 -12.29 -1.28
N GLY A 132 2.86 -13.30 -0.48
CA GLY A 132 3.31 -13.08 0.91
C GLY A 132 2.14 -12.76 1.83
N VAL A 133 2.36 -11.86 2.79
CA VAL A 133 1.36 -11.45 3.77
C VAL A 133 1.23 -9.93 3.84
N PRO A 134 0.11 -9.34 4.32
CA PRO A 134 -0.02 -7.88 4.43
C PRO A 134 1.07 -7.16 5.24
N ALA A 135 1.82 -7.89 6.08
CA ALA A 135 2.98 -7.38 6.80
C ALA A 135 4.24 -7.19 5.92
N ASP A 136 4.27 -7.74 4.70
CA ASP A 136 5.34 -7.57 3.71
C ASP A 136 5.18 -6.31 2.85
N TYR A 137 4.16 -5.49 3.16
CA TYR A 137 3.84 -4.28 2.41
C TYR A 137 3.87 -3.07 3.33
N VAL A 138 4.30 -1.93 2.81
CA VAL A 138 4.12 -0.62 3.43
C VAL A 138 2.70 -0.14 3.13
N PRO A 139 1.82 0.01 4.14
CA PRO A 139 0.44 0.39 3.93
C PRO A 139 0.30 1.91 3.81
N PHE A 140 -0.51 2.34 2.86
CA PHE A 140 -1.03 3.70 2.76
C PHE A 140 -2.56 3.63 2.73
N TYR A 141 -3.22 4.40 3.57
CA TYR A 141 -4.67 4.55 3.51
C TYR A 141 -5.05 5.42 2.31
N PHE A 142 -6.20 5.15 1.70
CA PHE A 142 -6.79 6.04 0.70
C PHE A 142 -7.49 7.27 1.29
N ALA A 143 -7.61 7.35 2.62
CA ALA A 143 -8.20 8.47 3.30
C ALA A 143 -7.51 8.76 4.64
N PRO A 144 -7.43 10.04 5.07
CA PRO A 144 -7.01 10.38 6.42
C PRO A 144 -8.07 9.91 7.44
N ARG A 145 -7.86 10.09 8.74
CA ARG A 145 -8.83 9.68 9.79
C ARG A 145 -9.24 8.21 9.65
N SER A 146 -8.25 7.33 9.63
CA SER A 146 -8.49 5.89 9.57
C SER A 146 -9.10 5.36 10.88
N PRO A 147 -9.75 4.18 10.86
CA PRO A 147 -10.19 3.53 12.10
C PRO A 147 -9.06 3.28 13.11
N MET A 148 -7.83 3.04 12.65
CA MET A 148 -6.66 2.91 13.54
C MET A 148 -6.35 4.24 14.24
N MET A 149 -6.38 5.35 13.48
CA MET A 149 -6.21 6.70 14.02
C MET A 149 -7.30 7.04 15.06
N LEU A 150 -8.54 6.56 14.87
CA LEU A 150 -9.61 6.68 15.88
C LEU A 150 -9.33 5.82 17.12
N CYS A 151 -8.81 4.60 16.96
CA CYS A 151 -8.41 3.76 18.10
C CYS A 151 -7.35 4.45 18.96
N ILE A 152 -6.35 5.06 18.34
CA ILE A 152 -5.32 5.85 19.04
C ILE A 152 -5.96 7.02 19.79
N LYS A 153 -6.80 7.81 19.13
CA LYS A 153 -7.50 8.94 19.75
C LYS A 153 -8.34 8.53 20.96
N SER A 154 -8.94 7.35 20.90
CA SER A 154 -9.78 6.80 21.97
C SER A 154 -9.01 6.01 23.04
N GLY A 155 -7.67 5.97 22.99
CA GLY A 155 -6.85 5.22 23.96
C GLY A 155 -7.08 3.70 23.91
N ARG A 156 -7.45 3.17 22.74
CA ARG A 156 -7.74 1.73 22.52
C ARG A 156 -6.55 0.96 21.94
N VAL A 157 -5.35 1.53 21.98
CA VAL A 157 -4.10 0.86 21.58
C VAL A 157 -3.22 0.82 22.84
N PRO A 158 -3.35 -0.19 23.72
CA PRO A 158 -2.72 -0.18 25.04
C PRO A 158 -1.21 0.08 25.04
N GLU A 159 -0.53 -0.33 23.97
CA GLU A 159 0.91 -0.16 23.80
C GLU A 159 1.33 1.25 23.39
N TYR A 160 0.39 2.13 23.00
CA TYR A 160 0.66 3.49 22.56
C TYR A 160 -0.39 4.48 23.07
N GLN A 161 0.03 5.35 24.00
CA GLN A 161 -0.87 6.25 24.73
C GLN A 161 -0.50 7.75 24.59
N GLU A 162 0.44 8.11 23.72
CA GLU A 162 0.85 9.52 23.48
C GLU A 162 -0.18 10.31 22.63
N GLY A 163 -1.25 9.65 22.18
CA GLY A 163 -2.31 10.27 21.39
C GLY A 163 -1.86 10.63 19.97
N GLN A 164 -2.57 11.58 19.35
CA GLN A 164 -2.37 11.90 17.92
C GLN A 164 -1.38 13.03 17.65
N GLY A 165 -1.04 13.85 18.66
CA GLY A 165 -0.18 15.02 18.50
C GLY A 165 1.20 14.71 17.89
N PRO A 166 1.89 13.65 18.35
CA PRO A 166 3.17 13.24 17.80
C PRO A 166 3.10 12.50 16.44
N LEU A 167 1.89 12.23 15.92
CA LEU A 167 1.73 11.48 14.68
C LEU A 167 1.77 12.40 13.46
N VAL A 168 2.48 11.95 12.43
CA VAL A 168 2.63 12.66 11.17
C VAL A 168 2.14 11.78 10.02
N TYR A 169 1.56 12.39 8.99
CA TYR A 169 1.28 11.71 7.72
C TYR A 169 2.40 11.99 6.72
N LEU A 170 2.95 10.94 6.12
CA LEU A 170 3.70 10.97 4.86
C LEU A 170 2.69 10.77 3.73
N VAL A 171 2.67 11.71 2.77
CA VAL A 171 1.63 11.77 1.74
C VAL A 171 2.24 11.57 0.37
N SER A 172 1.55 10.78 -0.47
CA SER A 172 1.87 10.62 -1.88
C SER A 172 0.58 10.52 -2.71
N THR A 173 0.71 10.20 -3.99
CA THR A 173 -0.40 9.75 -4.84
C THR A 173 -0.16 8.32 -5.29
N VAL A 174 -1.24 7.63 -5.66
CA VAL A 174 -1.16 6.29 -6.27
C VAL A 174 -0.24 6.31 -7.48
N GLU A 175 -0.40 7.30 -8.34
CA GLU A 175 0.35 7.48 -9.58
C GLU A 175 1.84 7.69 -9.30
N THR A 176 2.17 8.59 -8.37
CA THR A 176 3.56 8.89 -7.99
C THR A 176 4.28 7.66 -7.43
N MET A 177 3.58 6.84 -6.63
CA MET A 177 4.16 5.63 -6.06
C MET A 177 4.28 4.50 -7.08
N ALA A 178 3.29 4.34 -7.97
CA ALA A 178 3.35 3.37 -9.07
C ALA A 178 4.52 3.67 -10.03
N GLU A 179 4.80 4.95 -10.30
CA GLU A 179 5.94 5.40 -11.11
C GLU A 179 7.31 5.00 -10.52
N LYS A 180 7.39 4.60 -9.24
CA LYS A 180 8.64 4.15 -8.63
C LYS A 180 9.11 2.77 -9.09
N GLY A 181 8.29 2.05 -9.85
CA GLY A 181 8.63 0.72 -10.38
C GLY A 181 8.72 -0.36 -9.30
N ILE A 182 8.24 -0.10 -8.08
CA ILE A 182 8.09 -1.09 -7.02
C ILE A 182 6.73 -1.75 -7.18
N LYS A 183 6.69 -3.09 -7.05
CA LYS A 183 5.44 -3.83 -7.08
C LYS A 183 4.50 -3.31 -5.99
N PHE A 184 3.27 -3.04 -6.34
CA PHE A 184 2.24 -2.62 -5.41
C PHE A 184 1.01 -3.50 -5.56
N LEU A 185 0.15 -3.44 -4.56
CA LEU A 185 -1.22 -3.91 -4.60
C LEU A 185 -2.11 -2.81 -4.03
N PHE A 186 -3.42 -2.92 -4.23
CA PHE A 186 -4.39 -2.22 -3.40
C PHE A 186 -5.59 -3.10 -3.11
N THR A 187 -6.37 -2.70 -2.11
CA THR A 187 -7.53 -3.45 -1.65
C THR A 187 -8.81 -2.62 -1.66
N ASP A 188 -9.96 -3.29 -1.75
CA ASP A 188 -11.29 -2.67 -1.60
C ASP A 188 -11.71 -2.46 -0.13
N GLY A 189 -10.86 -2.86 0.82
CA GLY A 189 -11.12 -2.75 2.25
C GLY A 189 -9.99 -3.31 3.10
N ASN A 190 -10.25 -3.53 4.39
CA ASN A 190 -9.23 -3.98 5.33
C ASN A 190 -8.57 -5.31 4.91
N CYS A 191 -7.25 -5.30 4.70
CA CYS A 191 -6.44 -6.49 4.39
C CYS A 191 -6.55 -7.61 5.43
N ALA A 192 -6.96 -7.28 6.65
CA ALA A 192 -7.19 -8.26 7.70
C ALA A 192 -8.48 -9.08 7.47
N SER A 193 -9.41 -8.62 6.63
CA SER A 193 -10.69 -9.30 6.37
C SER A 193 -10.59 -10.33 5.24
N ARG A 194 -11.30 -11.46 5.39
CA ARG A 194 -11.31 -12.54 4.38
C ARG A 194 -12.11 -12.23 3.12
N ILE A 195 -13.00 -11.24 3.18
CA ILE A 195 -13.84 -10.82 2.04
C ILE A 195 -13.19 -9.70 1.22
N THR A 196 -11.99 -9.28 1.59
CA THR A 196 -11.26 -8.20 0.91
C THR A 196 -10.59 -8.72 -0.35
N SER A 197 -10.80 -8.01 -1.45
CA SER A 197 -10.15 -8.30 -2.74
C SER A 197 -8.84 -7.53 -2.88
N TYR A 198 -7.92 -8.07 -3.67
CA TYR A 198 -6.61 -7.49 -3.97
C TYR A 198 -6.46 -7.26 -5.46
N TYR A 199 -5.95 -6.09 -5.83
CA TYR A 199 -5.78 -5.64 -7.20
C TYR A 199 -4.33 -5.19 -7.42
N ASP A 200 -3.74 -5.53 -8.56
CA ASP A 200 -2.38 -5.17 -8.96
C ASP A 200 -2.34 -4.24 -10.20
N ASP A 201 -3.50 -3.87 -10.72
CA ASP A 201 -3.66 -2.96 -11.87
C ASP A 201 -4.52 -1.75 -11.48
N LEU A 202 -3.99 -0.55 -11.70
CA LEU A 202 -4.64 0.73 -11.40
C LEU A 202 -5.94 0.95 -12.18
N THR A 203 -6.18 0.21 -13.27
CA THR A 203 -7.47 0.25 -13.97
C THR A 203 -8.64 -0.17 -13.07
N HIS A 204 -8.39 -0.93 -11.99
CA HIS A 204 -9.39 -1.37 -11.03
C HIS A 204 -9.56 -0.41 -9.84
N LEU A 205 -9.04 0.82 -9.91
CA LEU A 205 -9.22 1.81 -8.83
C LEU A 205 -10.70 2.17 -8.61
N ASP A 206 -11.59 1.85 -9.53
CA ASP A 206 -13.04 1.96 -9.37
C ASP A 206 -13.62 0.99 -8.32
N GLN A 207 -12.86 -0.04 -7.91
CA GLN A 207 -13.26 -0.98 -6.86
C GLN A 207 -13.09 -0.41 -5.44
N VAL A 208 -12.34 0.68 -5.30
CA VAL A 208 -12.27 1.42 -4.02
C VAL A 208 -13.52 2.28 -3.88
N ASP A 209 -14.19 2.19 -2.74
CA ASP A 209 -15.34 3.05 -2.44
C ASP A 209 -14.87 4.48 -2.11
N TRP A 210 -14.79 5.32 -3.13
CA TRP A 210 -14.37 6.72 -3.03
C TRP A 210 -15.34 7.58 -2.22
N ASP A 211 -16.64 7.31 -2.28
CA ASP A 211 -17.65 8.02 -1.47
C ASP A 211 -17.36 7.80 0.03
N ILE A 212 -16.97 6.58 0.42
CA ILE A 212 -16.54 6.27 1.78
C ILE A 212 -15.17 6.88 2.09
N MET A 213 -14.23 6.98 1.14
CA MET A 213 -12.94 7.64 1.36
C MET A 213 -13.08 9.15 1.63
N GLU A 214 -14.06 9.79 0.99
CA GLU A 214 -14.36 11.21 1.18
C GLU A 214 -15.27 11.48 2.39
N ALA A 215 -16.02 10.46 2.83
CA ALA A 215 -16.92 10.60 3.97
C ALA A 215 -16.19 10.91 5.29
N TYR A 216 -16.73 11.88 6.03
CA TYR A 216 -16.32 12.16 7.41
C TYR A 216 -16.75 11.04 8.38
N LEU A 217 -17.95 10.49 8.19
CA LEU A 217 -18.50 9.38 8.96
C LEU A 217 -18.53 8.11 8.13
N TRP A 218 -17.78 7.11 8.58
CA TRP A 218 -17.62 5.81 7.92
C TRP A 218 -18.13 4.64 8.78
N ARG A 219 -18.86 4.94 9.86
CA ARG A 219 -19.48 3.89 10.69
C ARG A 219 -20.48 3.09 9.85
N ASP A 220 -20.58 1.80 10.17
CA ASP A 220 -21.58 0.90 9.60
C ASP A 220 -23.00 1.42 9.90
N THR A 221 -23.91 1.21 8.97
CA THR A 221 -25.34 1.52 9.10
C THR A 221 -26.16 0.25 8.90
N ALA A 222 -27.47 0.32 9.16
CA ALA A 222 -28.36 -0.80 8.90
C ALA A 222 -28.43 -1.15 7.40
N ASP A 223 -28.45 -0.12 6.54
CA ASP A 223 -28.53 -0.28 5.09
C ASP A 223 -27.18 -0.62 4.45
N ASP A 224 -26.07 -0.29 5.12
CA ASP A 224 -24.72 -0.48 4.63
C ASP A 224 -23.79 -0.90 5.79
N PRO A 225 -23.73 -2.21 6.10
CA PRO A 225 -23.04 -2.73 7.28
C PRO A 225 -21.53 -2.96 7.09
N ASP A 226 -20.96 -2.65 5.91
CA ASP A 226 -19.55 -2.94 5.57
C ASP A 226 -18.71 -1.66 5.37
N ARG A 227 -19.24 -0.50 5.74
CA ARG A 227 -18.61 0.81 5.51
C ARG A 227 -17.25 0.92 6.17
N LYS A 228 -17.16 0.45 7.41
CA LYS A 228 -15.93 0.51 8.20
C LYS A 228 -14.83 -0.35 7.58
N ARG A 229 -15.15 -1.53 7.03
CA ARG A 229 -14.18 -2.38 6.35
C ARG A 229 -13.67 -1.69 5.08
N ARG A 230 -14.59 -1.18 4.25
CA ARG A 230 -14.25 -0.49 3.00
C ARG A 230 -13.42 0.76 3.25
N ARG A 231 -13.71 1.54 4.31
CA ARG A 231 -12.88 2.68 4.77
C ARG A 231 -11.40 2.32 5.03
N MET A 232 -11.11 1.06 5.35
CA MET A 232 -9.76 0.56 5.57
C MET A 232 -9.14 -0.05 4.31
N ALA A 233 -9.63 0.31 3.12
CA ALA A 233 -8.93 0.09 1.86
C ALA A 233 -7.53 0.71 1.92
N GLU A 234 -6.54 0.00 1.41
CA GLU A 234 -5.13 0.40 1.47
C GLU A 234 -4.48 0.26 0.10
N PHE A 235 -3.57 1.18 -0.21
CA PHE A 235 -2.52 1.00 -1.20
C PHE A 235 -1.29 0.40 -0.51
N LEU A 236 -0.72 -0.65 -1.09
CA LEU A 236 0.27 -1.52 -0.46
C LEU A 236 1.53 -1.60 -1.32
N MET A 237 2.60 -0.91 -0.90
CA MET A 237 3.90 -0.98 -1.58
C MET A 237 4.68 -2.20 -1.09
N HIS A 238 5.10 -3.10 -1.98
CA HIS A 238 5.81 -4.32 -1.59
C HIS A 238 7.20 -3.98 -1.01
N LYS A 239 7.44 -4.43 0.23
CA LYS A 239 8.67 -4.29 1.03
C LYS A 239 9.06 -2.87 1.42
N THR A 240 9.07 -1.92 0.49
CA THR A 240 9.57 -0.57 0.74
C THR A 240 8.80 0.49 -0.04
N ALA A 241 8.74 1.70 0.52
CA ALA A 241 8.19 2.87 -0.12
C ALA A 241 9.22 4.01 -0.11
N PRO A 242 9.80 4.38 -1.27
CA PRO A 242 10.87 5.38 -1.35
C PRO A 242 10.39 6.76 -0.89
N LEU A 243 11.20 7.42 -0.08
CA LEU A 243 10.92 8.79 0.39
C LEU A 243 10.88 9.78 -0.79
N SER A 244 11.60 9.49 -1.88
CA SER A 244 11.55 10.27 -3.13
C SER A 244 10.18 10.25 -3.82
N GLY A 245 9.25 9.40 -3.38
CA GLY A 245 7.85 9.38 -3.82
C GLY A 245 6.91 10.20 -2.96
N MET A 246 7.37 10.75 -1.83
CA MET A 246 6.52 11.54 -0.96
C MET A 246 6.39 12.98 -1.49
N LEU A 247 5.17 13.50 -1.44
CA LEU A 247 4.87 14.90 -1.77
C LEU A 247 5.11 15.83 -0.59
N GLY A 248 4.92 15.34 0.63
CA GLY A 248 5.02 16.16 1.83
C GLY A 248 4.73 15.39 3.11
N ILE A 249 4.94 16.09 4.23
CA ILE A 249 4.55 15.66 5.58
C ILE A 249 3.42 16.55 6.06
N ALA A 250 2.34 15.94 6.57
CA ALA A 250 1.30 16.66 7.28
C ALA A 250 1.33 16.37 8.78
N THR A 251 1.03 17.39 9.58
CA THR A 251 1.00 17.32 11.05
C THR A 251 -0.33 17.81 11.61
N MET A 252 -0.64 17.42 12.85
CA MET A 252 -1.86 17.88 13.53
C MET A 252 -1.77 19.32 14.02
N THR A 253 -0.58 19.76 14.43
CA THR A 253 -0.33 21.07 15.06
C THR A 253 0.93 21.72 14.49
N GLU A 254 1.04 23.04 14.68
CA GLU A 254 2.23 23.81 14.29
C GLU A 254 3.46 23.42 15.12
N GLU A 255 3.26 23.03 16.38
CA GLU A 255 4.34 22.52 17.24
C GLU A 255 5.00 21.29 16.62
N THR A 256 4.21 20.27 16.27
CA THR A 256 4.72 19.08 15.58
C THR A 256 5.33 19.44 14.22
N ALA A 257 4.76 20.41 13.48
CA ALA A 257 5.32 20.87 12.21
C ALA A 257 6.74 21.46 12.39
N ASN A 258 6.95 22.28 13.43
CA ASN A 258 8.25 22.86 13.74
C ASN A 258 9.27 21.79 14.14
N SER A 259 8.85 20.77 14.91
CA SER A 259 9.69 19.61 15.21
C SER A 259 10.08 18.84 13.93
N VAL A 260 9.14 18.62 13.01
CA VAL A 260 9.42 17.97 11.72
C VAL A 260 10.42 18.80 10.90
N ARG A 261 10.23 20.11 10.77
CA ARG A 261 11.15 20.99 10.03
C ARG A 261 12.56 20.97 10.63
N THR A 262 12.67 20.91 11.96
CA THR A 262 13.96 20.75 12.64
C THR A 262 14.64 19.43 12.28
N ILE A 263 13.90 18.31 12.32
CA ILE A 263 14.42 16.98 11.94
C ILE A 263 14.90 16.97 10.48
N LEU A 264 14.10 17.54 9.56
CA LEU A 264 14.43 17.65 8.14
C LEU A 264 15.74 18.44 7.94
N ALA A 265 15.86 19.60 8.59
CA ALA A 265 17.06 20.44 8.52
C ALA A 265 18.31 19.72 9.04
N GLN A 266 18.20 19.00 10.17
CA GLN A 266 19.29 18.21 10.74
C GLN A 266 19.82 17.13 9.79
N HIS A 267 18.96 16.57 8.95
CA HIS A 267 19.33 15.54 7.98
C HIS A 267 19.59 16.11 6.57
N SER A 268 19.66 17.44 6.42
CA SER A 268 19.83 18.11 5.12
C SER A 268 18.79 17.66 4.07
N HIS A 269 17.58 17.34 4.52
CA HIS A 269 16.49 16.90 3.66
C HIS A 269 15.44 18.00 3.54
N SER A 270 14.89 18.19 2.34
CA SER A 270 13.83 19.17 2.09
C SER A 270 12.55 18.45 1.67
N MET A 271 11.47 18.74 2.38
CA MET A 271 10.13 18.23 2.10
C MET A 271 9.12 19.26 2.60
N ASP A 272 8.01 19.44 1.88
CA ASP A 272 6.98 20.38 2.33
C ASP A 272 6.30 19.85 3.61
N VAL A 273 6.10 20.74 4.59
CA VAL A 273 5.52 20.42 5.90
C VAL A 273 4.33 21.31 6.16
N ARG A 274 3.14 20.70 6.30
CA ARG A 274 1.88 21.43 6.46
C ARG A 274 1.06 20.96 7.64
N VAL A 275 0.42 21.90 8.32
CA VAL A 275 -0.59 21.58 9.32
C VAL A 275 -1.90 21.22 8.61
N ARG A 276 -2.49 20.08 8.98
CA ARG A 276 -3.77 19.55 8.49
C ARG A 276 -4.56 18.95 9.66
N ARG A 277 -5.00 19.80 10.59
CA ARG A 277 -5.75 19.40 11.81
C ARG A 277 -6.96 18.52 11.47
N GLU A 278 -7.61 18.80 10.34
CA GLU A 278 -8.78 18.11 9.82
C GLU A 278 -8.54 16.65 9.40
N TRP A 279 -7.29 16.23 9.22
CA TRP A 279 -6.91 14.83 8.94
C TRP A 279 -6.77 13.96 10.20
N TYR A 280 -6.96 14.58 11.36
CA TYR A 280 -6.93 13.96 12.68
C TYR A 280 -8.32 14.01 13.33
N TYR A 281 -8.45 13.40 14.52
CA TYR A 281 -9.71 13.35 15.28
C TYR A 281 -9.73 14.38 16.41
#